data_AF-A0A645IWA6-F1
#
_entry.id   AF-A0A645IWA6-F1
#
_cell.length_a   1.000
_cell.length_b   1.000
_cell.length_c   1.000
_cell.angle_alpha   90.00
_cell.angle_beta   90.00
_cell.angle_gamma   90.00
#
_symmetry.space_group_name_H-M   'P 1'
#
loop_
_entity.id
_entity.type
_entity.pdbx_description
1 polymer ?
#
loop_
_entity_poly.entity_id
_entity_poly.type
_entity_poly.pdbx_seq_one_letter_code
_entity_poly.pdbx_strand_id
1 'polypeptide(L)'
;MPTSNLIAAVDLRTFARLQLDRLRKRARRRHEASATLIPTRLHALRIAMKQLRYGLEFLGGLWPRRQVERYLLQVTEAQTTLGFLNDLDIARGRLEAWAGQDGALRAAAAFIIGWHAPHYAQLRRRVLNETEPLLWGPTPWKGKRGK
;
A
#
# COMPACT_ATOMS: atom_id res chain seq x y z
N MET A 1 -35.14 28.76 -7.55
CA MET A 1 -34.94 27.88 -6.38
C MET A 1 -33.47 27.49 -6.32
N PRO A 2 -32.68 27.91 -5.29
CA PRO A 2 -31.32 27.43 -5.14
C PRO A 2 -31.36 26.03 -4.51
N THR A 3 -31.58 25.00 -5.33
CA THR A 3 -31.48 23.61 -4.88
C THR A 3 -30.02 23.23 -4.68
N SER A 4 -29.67 23.00 -3.42
CA SER A 4 -28.99 21.77 -3.00
C SER A 4 -27.52 21.53 -3.43
N ASN A 5 -26.78 22.49 -3.99
CA ASN A 5 -25.35 22.26 -4.26
C ASN A 5 -24.52 22.03 -2.97
N LEU A 6 -24.86 22.72 -1.88
CA LEU A 6 -24.20 22.52 -0.58
C LEU A 6 -24.57 21.17 0.05
N ILE A 7 -25.83 20.74 -0.03
CA ILE A 7 -26.29 19.46 0.52
C ILE A 7 -25.72 18.29 -0.29
N ALA A 8 -25.74 18.35 -1.62
CA ALA A 8 -25.14 17.34 -2.49
C ALA A 8 -23.60 17.27 -2.30
N ALA A 9 -22.93 18.41 -2.11
CA ALA A 9 -21.49 18.42 -1.81
C ALA A 9 -21.17 17.86 -0.42
N VAL A 10 -22.03 18.09 0.59
CA VAL A 10 -21.94 17.47 1.92
C VAL A 10 -22.15 15.95 1.84
N ASP A 11 -23.09 15.50 1.01
CA ASP A 11 -23.34 14.09 0.75
C ASP A 11 -22.13 13.44 0.03
N LEU A 12 -21.59 14.10 -1.01
CA LEU A 12 -20.40 13.63 -1.71
C LEU A 12 -19.17 13.55 -0.79
N ARG A 13 -18.92 14.57 0.05
CA ARG A 13 -17.82 14.53 1.04
C ARG A 13 -18.03 13.41 2.05
N THR A 14 -19.26 13.16 2.47
CA THR A 14 -19.60 12.07 3.40
C THR A 14 -19.37 10.72 2.77
N PHE A 15 -19.88 10.49 1.55
CA PHE A 15 -19.63 9.29 0.77
C PHE A 15 -18.14 9.05 0.57
N ALA A 16 -17.40 10.07 0.10
CA ALA A 16 -15.98 9.97 -0.19
C ALA A 16 -15.17 9.61 1.05
N ARG A 17 -15.47 10.24 2.20
CA ARG A 17 -14.87 9.92 3.49
C ARG A 17 -15.08 8.46 3.87
N LEU A 18 -16.30 7.94 3.71
CA LEU A 18 -16.63 6.55 4.03
C LEU A 18 -15.87 5.57 3.11
N GLN A 19 -15.74 5.88 1.82
CA GLN A 19 -14.97 5.04 0.90
C GLN A 19 -13.48 5.02 1.25
N LEU A 20 -12.87 6.19 1.49
CA LEU A 20 -11.46 6.27 1.89
C LEU A 20 -11.19 5.56 3.23
N ASP A 21 -12.10 5.67 4.20
CA ASP A 21 -12.00 4.94 5.47
C ASP A 21 -12.09 3.42 5.27
N ARG A 22 -12.96 2.94 4.37
CA ARG A 22 -13.03 1.51 4.02
C ARG A 22 -11.74 1.02 3.36
N LEU A 23 -11.20 1.77 2.40
CA LEU A 23 -9.94 1.45 1.73
C LEU A 23 -8.77 1.40 2.74
N ARG A 24 -8.68 2.41 3.62
CA ARG A 24 -7.67 2.46 4.68
C ARG A 24 -7.81 1.31 5.67
N LYS A 25 -9.03 0.96 6.08
CA LYS A 25 -9.30 -0.20 6.96
C LYS A 25 -8.90 -1.51 6.30
N ARG A 26 -9.14 -1.67 4.99
CA ARG A 26 -8.66 -2.82 4.22
C ARG A 26 -7.14 -2.89 4.23
N ALA A 27 -6.46 -1.77 4.00
CA ALA A 27 -5.00 -1.71 4.01
C ALA A 27 -4.40 -2.02 5.40
N ARG A 28 -5.01 -1.54 6.50
CA ARG A 28 -4.65 -1.93 7.89
C ARG A 28 -4.63 -3.44 8.09
N ARG A 29 -5.74 -4.10 7.74
CA ARG A 29 -5.86 -5.57 7.87
C ARG A 29 -4.79 -6.31 7.07
N ARG A 30 -4.42 -5.80 5.89
CA ARG A 30 -3.35 -6.41 5.08
C ARG A 30 -1.96 -6.12 5.63
N HIS A 31 -1.75 -4.94 6.23
CA HIS A 31 -0.51 -4.62 6.93
C HIS A 31 -0.32 -5.54 8.14
N GLU A 32 -1.33 -5.67 9.00
CA GLU A 32 -1.29 -6.57 10.17
C GLU A 32 -0.99 -8.01 9.75
N ALA A 33 -1.64 -8.50 8.69
CA ALA A 33 -1.36 -9.82 8.14
C ALA A 33 0.09 -9.94 7.61
N SER A 34 0.65 -8.86 7.05
CA SER A 34 2.01 -8.81 6.50
C SER A 34 3.09 -8.84 7.56
N ALA A 35 2.76 -8.84 8.86
CA ALA A 35 3.71 -9.08 9.95
C ALA A 35 4.35 -10.47 9.90
N THR A 36 3.73 -11.45 9.23
CA THR A 36 4.34 -12.76 8.93
C THR A 36 5.15 -12.75 7.63
N LEU A 37 6.08 -13.69 7.47
CA LEU A 37 7.00 -13.83 6.32
C LEU A 37 6.36 -14.43 5.04
N ILE A 38 5.03 -14.41 4.90
CA ILE A 38 4.35 -15.04 3.75
C ILE A 38 4.27 -14.04 2.57
N PRO A 39 4.89 -14.32 1.40
CA PRO A 39 4.93 -13.39 0.25
C PRO A 39 3.56 -12.91 -0.22
N THR A 40 2.57 -13.80 -0.25
CA THR A 40 1.18 -13.48 -0.68
C THR A 40 0.54 -12.36 0.14
N ARG A 41 1.00 -12.12 1.36
CA ARG A 41 0.47 -11.07 2.25
C ARG A 41 1.00 -9.68 1.88
N LEU A 42 2.29 -9.56 1.55
CA LEU A 42 2.86 -8.31 1.05
C LEU A 42 2.26 -7.91 -0.30
N HIS A 43 2.04 -8.87 -1.19
CA HIS A 43 1.32 -8.63 -2.44
C HIS A 43 -0.11 -8.09 -2.18
N ALA A 44 -0.83 -8.68 -1.22
CA ALA A 44 -2.15 -8.19 -0.86
C ALA A 44 -2.14 -6.79 -0.24
N LEU A 45 -1.11 -6.45 0.55
CA LEU A 45 -0.90 -5.09 1.06
C LEU A 45 -0.65 -4.11 -0.09
N ARG A 46 0.18 -4.49 -1.07
CA ARG A 46 0.43 -3.70 -2.29
C ARG A 46 -0.86 -3.35 -3.01
N ILE A 47 -1.73 -4.34 -3.24
CA ILE A 47 -3.04 -4.11 -3.88
C ILE A 47 -3.88 -3.13 -3.04
N ALA A 48 -3.96 -3.34 -1.73
CA ALA A 48 -4.76 -2.47 -0.86
C ALA A 48 -4.24 -1.02 -0.82
N MET A 49 -2.92 -0.82 -0.76
CA MET A 49 -2.30 0.49 -0.84
C MET A 49 -2.55 1.15 -2.21
N LYS A 50 -2.49 0.38 -3.31
CA LYS A 50 -2.83 0.85 -4.66
C LYS A 50 -4.27 1.34 -4.75
N GLN A 51 -5.22 0.60 -4.18
CA GLN A 51 -6.61 1.00 -4.12
C GLN A 51 -6.81 2.28 -3.28
N LEU A 52 -6.10 2.42 -2.16
CA LEU A 52 -6.12 3.65 -1.36
C LEU A 52 -5.61 4.86 -2.16
N ARG A 53 -4.51 4.71 -2.91
CA ARG A 53 -3.99 5.76 -3.80
C ARG A 53 -5.02 6.17 -4.84
N TYR A 54 -5.62 5.21 -5.54
CA TYR A 54 -6.65 5.51 -6.53
C TYR A 54 -7.87 6.19 -5.94
N GLY A 55 -8.29 5.79 -4.73
CA GLY A 55 -9.33 6.49 -4.00
C GLY A 55 -8.95 7.95 -3.72
N LEU A 56 -7.69 8.23 -3.37
CA LEU A 56 -7.20 9.57 -3.11
C LEU A 56 -7.05 10.42 -4.36
N GLU A 57 -6.58 9.85 -5.46
CA GLU A 57 -6.49 10.54 -6.75
C GLU A 57 -7.87 10.96 -7.26
N PHE A 58 -8.87 10.09 -7.06
CA PHE A 58 -10.24 10.35 -7.51
C PHE A 58 -11.00 11.31 -6.58
N LEU A 59 -10.97 11.06 -5.26
CA LEU A 59 -11.80 11.78 -4.28
C LEU A 59 -11.06 12.93 -3.59
N GLY A 60 -9.74 12.99 -3.71
CA GLY A 60 -8.89 13.92 -2.96
C GLY A 60 -9.19 15.40 -3.20
N GLY A 61 -9.75 15.74 -4.37
CA GLY A 61 -10.18 17.11 -4.70
C GLY A 61 -11.21 17.72 -3.73
N LEU A 62 -11.83 16.90 -2.88
CA LEU A 62 -12.80 17.33 -1.87
C LEU A 62 -12.17 17.89 -0.57
N TRP A 63 -10.84 17.83 -0.43
CA TRP A 63 -10.11 18.28 0.76
C TRP A 63 -8.94 19.22 0.40
N PRO A 64 -8.34 19.91 1.40
CA PRO A 64 -7.25 20.84 1.12
C PRO A 64 -6.09 20.18 0.37
N ARG A 65 -5.83 20.69 -0.85
CA ARG A 65 -4.87 20.16 -1.82
C ARG A 65 -3.52 19.77 -1.19
N ARG A 66 -2.91 20.68 -0.43
CA ARG A 66 -1.60 20.45 0.24
C ARG A 66 -1.59 19.23 1.16
N GLN A 67 -2.68 18.98 1.89
CA GLN A 67 -2.77 17.84 2.82
C GLN A 67 -2.92 16.52 2.06
N VAL A 68 -3.70 16.54 0.97
CA VAL A 68 -3.90 15.37 0.10
C VAL A 68 -2.62 15.02 -0.64
N GLU A 69 -1.94 16.00 -1.25
CA GLU A 69 -0.67 15.81 -1.97
C GLU A 69 0.41 15.22 -1.05
N ARG A 70 0.54 15.74 0.18
CA ARG A 70 1.49 15.19 1.16
C ARG A 70 1.20 13.73 1.50
N TYR A 71 -0.07 13.40 1.74
CA TYR A 71 -0.46 12.02 2.05
C TYR A 71 -0.27 11.10 0.83
N LEU A 72 -0.60 11.58 -0.36
CA LEU A 72 -0.46 10.84 -1.62
C LEU A 72 1.01 10.54 -1.95
N LEU A 73 1.93 11.48 -1.70
CA LEU A 73 3.36 11.29 -1.85
C LEU A 73 3.85 10.11 -1.00
N GLN A 74 3.52 10.12 0.29
CA GLN A 74 3.93 9.04 1.21
C GLN A 74 3.31 7.68 0.84
N VAL A 75 2.05 7.66 0.39
CA VAL A 75 1.42 6.44 -0.15
C VAL A 75 2.18 5.92 -1.37
N THR A 76 2.64 6.81 -2.24
CA THR A 76 3.37 6.46 -3.47
C THR A 76 4.78 5.94 -3.17
N GLU A 77 5.47 6.53 -2.21
CA GLU A 77 6.78 6.04 -1.72
C GLU A 77 6.66 4.62 -1.17
N ALA A 78 5.68 4.38 -0.28
CA ALA A 78 5.43 3.03 0.25
C ALA A 78 5.07 2.02 -0.86
N GLN A 79 4.32 2.44 -1.88
CA GLN A 79 4.00 1.59 -3.02
C GLN A 79 5.21 1.24 -3.88
N THR A 80 6.19 2.13 -3.98
CA THR A 80 7.43 1.87 -4.71
C THR A 80 8.18 0.72 -4.06
N THR A 81 8.33 0.76 -2.72
CA THR A 81 8.95 -0.33 -1.96
C THR A 81 8.14 -1.64 -2.06
N LEU A 82 6.80 -1.58 -1.96
CA LEU A 82 5.93 -2.76 -2.15
C LEU A 82 6.01 -3.33 -3.57
N GLY A 83 6.19 -2.48 -4.58
CA GLY A 83 6.40 -2.87 -5.97
C GLY A 83 7.68 -3.69 -6.11
N PHE A 84 8.78 -3.15 -5.60
CA PHE A 84 10.07 -3.83 -5.66
C PHE A 84 10.09 -5.18 -4.91
N LEU A 85 9.49 -5.25 -3.71
CA LEU A 85 9.35 -6.52 -2.98
C LEU A 85 8.56 -7.57 -3.77
N ASN A 86 7.48 -7.15 -4.43
CA ASN A 86 6.71 -8.03 -5.30
C ASN A 86 7.52 -8.52 -6.50
N ASP A 87 8.37 -7.68 -7.09
CA ASP A 87 9.22 -8.07 -8.21
C ASP A 87 10.29 -9.09 -7.77
N LEU A 88 10.84 -8.92 -6.56
CA LEU A 88 11.73 -9.92 -5.95
C LEU A 88 11.01 -11.25 -5.70
N ASP A 89 9.76 -11.24 -5.25
CA ASP A 89 8.97 -12.46 -5.04
C ASP A 89 8.70 -13.19 -6.37
N ILE A 90 8.38 -12.45 -7.44
CA ILE A 90 8.20 -13.02 -8.78
C ILE A 90 9.52 -13.60 -9.30
N ALA A 91 10.63 -12.87 -9.15
CA ALA A 91 11.95 -13.32 -9.59
C ALA A 91 12.39 -14.60 -8.85
N ARG A 92 12.18 -14.65 -7.53
CA ARG A 92 12.41 -15.85 -6.71
C ARG A 92 11.61 -17.04 -7.23
N GLY A 93 10.30 -16.88 -7.42
CA GLY A 93 9.44 -17.98 -7.88
C GLY A 93 9.83 -18.51 -9.27
N ARG A 94 10.32 -17.63 -10.17
CA ARG A 94 10.85 -18.05 -11.48
C ARG A 94 12.17 -18.82 -11.35
N LEU A 95 13.09 -18.34 -10.52
CA LEU A 95 14.37 -19.03 -10.26
C LEU A 95 14.14 -20.41 -9.66
N GLU A 96 13.24 -20.53 -8.69
CA GLU A 96 12.87 -21.81 -8.07
C GLU A 96 12.24 -22.76 -9.10
N ALA A 97 11.36 -22.26 -9.98
CA ALA A 97 10.76 -23.06 -11.04
C ALA A 97 11.81 -23.59 -12.04
N TRP A 98 12.75 -22.74 -12.48
CA TRP A 98 13.83 -23.17 -13.38
C TRP A 98 14.77 -24.18 -12.71
N ALA A 99 15.15 -23.97 -11.45
CA ALA A 99 15.97 -24.92 -10.69
C ALA A 99 15.25 -26.26 -10.39
N GLY A 100 13.92 -26.26 -10.41
CA GLY A 100 13.10 -27.48 -10.34
C GLY A 100 13.17 -28.30 -11.63
N GLN A 101 13.30 -27.64 -12.78
CA GLN A 101 13.38 -28.27 -14.10
C GLN A 101 14.81 -28.69 -14.48
N ASP A 102 15.81 -27.93 -14.05
CA ASP A 102 17.22 -28.19 -14.31
C ASP A 102 18.03 -28.24 -13.01
N GLY A 103 18.56 -29.44 -12.70
CA GLY A 103 19.39 -29.67 -11.54
C GLY A 103 20.67 -28.85 -11.51
N ALA A 104 21.24 -28.49 -12.67
CA ALA A 104 22.45 -27.68 -12.77
C ALA A 104 22.24 -26.26 -12.23
N LEU A 105 21.01 -25.74 -12.28
CA LEU A 105 20.69 -24.38 -11.83
C LEU A 105 20.46 -24.27 -10.31
N ARG A 106 20.32 -25.39 -9.59
CA ARG A 106 19.94 -25.38 -8.16
C ARG A 106 20.92 -24.62 -7.28
N ALA A 107 22.21 -24.86 -7.44
CA ALA A 107 23.25 -24.21 -6.63
C ALA A 107 23.27 -22.69 -6.88
N ALA A 108 23.21 -22.28 -8.15
CA ALA A 108 23.17 -20.87 -8.53
C ALA A 108 21.90 -20.17 -8.04
N ALA A 109 20.73 -20.79 -8.19
CA ALA A 109 19.46 -20.26 -7.72
C ALA A 109 19.46 -20.09 -6.18
N ALA A 110 19.92 -21.10 -5.44
CA ALA A 110 20.02 -21.04 -3.98
C ALA A 110 20.98 -19.92 -3.52
N PHE A 111 22.11 -19.74 -4.19
CA PHE A 111 23.07 -18.67 -3.90
C PHE A 111 22.45 -17.29 -4.12
N ILE A 112 21.83 -17.04 -5.27
CA ILE A 112 21.20 -15.75 -5.61
C ILE A 112 20.07 -15.43 -4.61
N ILE A 113 19.21 -16.41 -4.32
CA ILE A 113 18.11 -16.26 -3.36
C ILE A 113 18.64 -15.93 -1.96
N GLY A 114 19.69 -16.63 -1.52
CA GLY A 114 20.36 -16.39 -0.24
C GLY A 114 20.98 -15.00 -0.16
N TRP A 115 21.69 -14.58 -1.21
CA TRP A 115 22.32 -13.26 -1.30
C TRP A 115 21.33 -12.11 -1.15
N HIS A 116 20.13 -12.22 -1.75
CA HIS A 116 19.10 -11.17 -1.66
C HIS A 116 18.26 -11.21 -0.37
N ALA A 117 18.34 -12.28 0.44
CA ALA A 117 17.47 -12.46 1.59
C ALA A 117 17.60 -11.34 2.66
N PRO A 118 18.81 -10.86 3.04
CA PRO A 118 18.95 -9.76 3.99
C PRO A 118 18.35 -8.45 3.49
N HIS A 119 18.59 -8.12 2.22
CA HIS A 119 18.05 -6.90 1.61
C HIS A 119 16.50 -6.96 1.54
N TYR A 120 15.94 -8.11 1.18
CA TYR A 120 14.49 -8.32 1.22
C TYR A 120 13.92 -8.09 2.63
N ALA A 121 14.54 -8.67 3.65
CA ALA A 121 14.10 -8.51 5.04
C ALA A 121 14.14 -7.04 5.50
N GLN A 122 15.18 -6.30 5.11
CA GLN A 122 15.31 -4.87 5.40
C GLN A 122 14.20 -4.05 4.72
N LEU A 123 13.98 -4.26 3.42
CA LEU A 123 12.93 -3.56 2.66
C LEU A 123 11.54 -3.85 3.20
N ARG A 124 11.28 -5.11 3.57
CA ARG A 124 10.03 -5.51 4.21
C ARG A 124 9.81 -4.78 5.52
N ARG A 125 10.82 -4.69 6.39
CA ARG A 125 10.72 -3.95 7.66
C ARG A 125 10.47 -2.46 7.40
N ARG A 126 11.24 -1.87 6.48
CA ARG A 126 11.13 -0.46 6.08
C ARG A 126 9.71 -0.14 5.62
N VAL A 127 9.13 -0.93 4.72
CA VAL A 127 7.81 -0.62 4.15
C VAL A 127 6.67 -0.79 5.15
N LEU A 128 6.80 -1.72 6.11
CA LEU A 128 5.85 -1.79 7.22
C LEU A 128 5.93 -0.51 8.07
N ASN A 129 7.14 -0.07 8.44
CA ASN A 129 7.32 1.18 9.18
C ASN A 129 6.80 2.42 8.41
N GLU A 130 6.98 2.47 7.07
CA GLU A 130 6.48 3.55 6.22
C GLU A 130 4.95 3.55 6.11
N THR A 131 4.33 2.37 6.03
CA THR A 131 2.86 2.25 5.90
C THR A 131 2.12 2.46 7.21
N GLU A 132 2.73 2.18 8.35
CA GLU A 132 2.09 2.32 9.66
C GLU A 132 1.54 3.75 9.94
N PRO A 133 2.30 4.85 9.81
CA PRO A 133 1.76 6.19 10.06
C PRO A 133 0.65 6.57 9.07
N LEU A 134 0.68 6.07 7.83
CA LEU A 134 -0.41 6.26 6.86
C LEU A 134 -1.68 5.56 7.31
N LEU A 135 -1.50 4.34 7.82
CA LEU A 135 -2.59 3.47 8.18
C LEU A 135 -3.18 3.82 9.55
N TRP A 136 -2.43 4.28 10.54
CA TRP A 136 -2.96 4.62 11.87
C TRP A 136 -2.95 6.11 12.23
N GLY A 137 -2.17 6.94 11.54
CA GLY A 137 -2.05 8.38 11.81
C GLY A 137 -3.22 9.27 11.32
N PRO A 138 -3.00 10.60 11.25
CA PRO A 138 -4.01 11.53 10.76
C PRO A 138 -4.25 11.34 9.25
N THR A 139 -5.47 11.67 8.80
CA THR A 139 -5.86 11.58 7.38
C THR A 139 -6.43 12.90 6.90
N PRO A 140 -6.14 13.32 5.65
CA PRO A 140 -6.62 14.59 5.11
C PRO A 140 -8.16 14.68 5.02
N TRP A 141 -8.86 13.53 4.97
CA TRP A 141 -10.33 13.47 4.93
C TRP A 141 -11.03 13.41 6.28
N LYS A 142 -10.27 13.45 7.39
CA LYS A 142 -10.80 13.67 8.73
C LYS A 142 -10.33 15.05 9.16
N GLY A 143 -11.19 16.05 9.00
CA GLY A 143 -10.90 17.41 9.46
C GLY A 143 -10.47 17.40 10.93
N LYS A 144 -9.76 18.45 11.37
CA LYS A 144 -9.55 18.68 12.81
C LYS A 144 -10.93 18.55 13.47
N ARG A 145 -11.08 17.70 14.48
CA ARG A 145 -12.25 17.77 15.37
C ARG A 145 -12.31 19.23 15.80
N GLY A 146 -13.39 19.92 15.42
CA GLY A 146 -13.58 21.32 15.75
C GLY A 146 -13.36 21.51 17.25
N LYS A 147 -12.57 22.51 17.59
CA LYS A 147 -12.63 23.17 18.89
C LYS A 147 -13.12 24.58 18.61
#